data_AF-A0A7C4TUN1-F1
#
_entry.id   AF-A0A7C4TUN1-F1
#
_cell.length_a   1.000
_cell.length_b   1.000
_cell.length_c   1.000
_cell.angle_alpha   90.00
_cell.angle_beta   90.00
_cell.angle_gamma   90.00
#
_symmetry.space_group_name_H-M   'P 1'
#
loop_
_entity.id
_entity.type
_entity.pdbx_description
1 polymer ?
#
loop_
_entity_poly.entity_id
_entity_poly.type
_entity_poly.pdbx_seq_one_letter_code
_entity_poly.pdbx_strand_id
1 'polypeptide(L)' 'MLLKNLDKVFDISAKFLAPSLFGLLIGYFLKNHFNNDTFLMAFFLAGVITGVWSSVKEIWKIVKNLIK' A
#
# COMPACT_ATOMS: atom_id res chain seq x y z
N MET A 1 16.77 -7.28 -19.82
CA MET A 1 16.11 -5.96 -19.80
C MET A 1 14.68 -6.05 -19.28
N LEU A 2 13.86 -7.00 -19.78
CA LEU A 2 12.50 -7.28 -19.28
C LEU A 2 12.41 -7.60 -17.78
N LEU A 3 13.30 -8.45 -17.27
CA LEU A 3 13.34 -8.82 -15.84
C LEU A 3 13.50 -7.61 -14.91
N LYS A 4 14.38 -6.65 -15.25
CA LYS A 4 14.60 -5.42 -14.46
C LYS A 4 13.39 -4.48 -14.43
N ASN A 5 12.54 -4.53 -15.46
CA ASN A 5 11.31 -3.73 -15.50
C ASN A 5 10.20 -4.41 -14.70
N LEU A 6 10.14 -5.74 -14.72
CA LEU A 6 9.23 -6.51 -13.87
C LEU A 6 9.53 -6.31 -12.39
N ASP A 7 10.80 -6.35 -11.97
CA ASP A 7 11.20 -6.12 -10.58
C ASP A 7 10.72 -4.75 -10.06
N LYS A 8 10.83 -3.70 -10.88
CA LYS A 8 10.34 -2.35 -10.53
C LYS A 8 8.82 -2.29 -10.40
N VAL A 9 8.10 -2.98 -11.28
CA VAL A 9 6.63 -3.03 -11.22
C VAL A 9 6.21 -3.78 -9.95
N PHE A 10 6.84 -4.92 -9.66
CA PHE A 10 6.61 -5.68 -8.42
C PHE A 10 6.91 -4.85 -7.17
N ASP A 11 7.98 -4.07 -7.15
CA ASP A 11 8.31 -3.21 -6.01
C ASP A 11 7.24 -2.13 -5.76
N ILE A 12 6.75 -1.50 -6.82
CA ILE A 12 5.67 -0.49 -6.73
C ILE A 12 4.37 -1.15 -6.30
N SER A 13 4.01 -2.29 -6.91
CA SER A 13 2.80 -3.04 -6.56
C SER A 13 2.85 -3.56 -5.12
N ALA A 14 4.00 -4.04 -4.64
CA ALA A 14 4.17 -4.48 -3.25
C ALA A 14 4.03 -3.31 -2.26
N LYS A 15 4.60 -2.14 -2.58
CA LYS A 15 4.45 -0.92 -1.77
C LYS A 15 3.01 -0.42 -1.71
N PHE A 16 2.21 -0.70 -2.74
CA PHE A 16 0.79 -0.39 -2.75
C PHE A 16 -0.05 -1.43 -1.99
N LEU A 17 0.17 -2.71 -2.27
CA LEU A 17 -0.65 -3.81 -1.77
C LEU A 17 -0.34 -4.18 -0.31
N ALA A 18 0.92 -4.11 0.10
CA ALA A 18 1.32 -4.53 1.45
C ALA A 18 0.61 -3.71 2.55
N PRO A 19 0.52 -2.37 2.48
CA PRO A 19 -0.24 -1.58 3.45
C PRO A 19 -1.73 -1.92 3.50
N SER A 20 -2.37 -2.17 2.35
CA SER A 20 -3.79 -2.55 2.28
C SER A 20 -4.04 -3.93 2.88
N LEU A 21 -3.18 -4.91 2.60
CA LEU A 21 -3.25 -6.25 3.17
C LEU A 21 -2.99 -6.25 4.67
N PHE A 22 -2.02 -5.46 5.13
CA PHE A 22 -1.78 -5.27 6.57
C PHE A 22 -2.97 -4.59 7.26
N GLY A 23 -3.55 -3.57 6.63
CA GLY A 23 -4.77 -2.90 7.10
C GLY A 23 -5.94 -3.87 7.23
N LEU A 24 -6.14 -4.76 6.25
CA LEU A 24 -7.17 -5.81 6.33
C LEU A 24 -6.91 -6.79 7.47
N LEU A 25 -5.67 -7.26 7.64
CA LEU A 25 -5.32 -8.20 8.71
C LEU A 25 -5.57 -7.60 10.10
N ILE A 26 -5.07 -6.38 10.33
CA ILE A 26 -5.27 -5.67 11.60
C ILE A 26 -6.75 -5.36 11.81
N GLY A 27 -7.42 -4.85 10.78
CA GLY A 27 -8.85 -4.53 10.81
C GLY A 27 -9.72 -5.74 11.11
N TYR A 28 -9.40 -6.91 10.55
CA TYR A 28 -10.11 -8.17 10.82
C TYR A 28 -9.90 -8.64 12.26
N PHE A 29 -8.68 -8.55 12.79
CA PHE A 29 -8.41 -8.89 14.18
C PHE A 29 -9.18 -7.99 15.15
N LEU A 30 -9.17 -6.68 14.91
CA LEU A 30 -9.88 -5.70 15.74
C LEU A 30 -11.40 -5.83 15.63
N LYS A 31 -11.92 -6.11 14.43
CA LYS A 31 -13.33 -6.43 14.22
C LYS A 31 -13.75 -7.59 15.13
N ASN A 32 -12.99 -8.67 15.15
CA ASN A 32 -13.33 -9.85 15.95
C ASN A 32 -13.13 -9.62 17.46
N HIS A 33 -12.15 -8.81 17.86
CA HIS A 33 -11.88 -8.50 19.27
C HIS A 33 -12.93 -7.56 19.88
N PHE A 34 -13.37 -6.55 19.13
CA PHE A 34 -14.32 -5.52 19.60
C PHE A 34 -15.75 -5.71 19.06
N ASN A 35 -16.00 -6.76 18.26
CA ASN A 35 -17.26 -7.05 17.56
C ASN A 35 -17.82 -5.82 16.81
N ASN A 36 -16.95 -5.09 16.10
CA ASN A 36 -17.31 -3.86 15.41
C ASN A 36 -16.73 -3.84 13.99
N ASP A 37 -17.62 -3.85 13.00
CA ASP A 37 -17.30 -3.87 11.57
C ASP A 37 -16.59 -2.60 11.08
N THR A 38 -16.72 -1.49 11.82
CA THR A 38 -16.07 -0.21 11.48
C THR A 38 -14.55 -0.34 11.48
N PHE A 39 -13.97 -1.18 12.34
CA PHE A 39 -12.52 -1.37 12.40
C PHE A 39 -11.96 -2.01 11.13
N LEU A 40 -12.67 -2.98 10.54
CA LEU A 40 -12.23 -3.59 9.29
C LEU A 40 -12.18 -2.55 8.17
N MET A 41 -13.25 -1.76 8.02
CA MET A 41 -13.36 -0.73 6.99
C MET A 41 -12.33 0.39 7.21
N ALA A 42 -12.18 0.88 8.45
CA ALA A 42 -11.28 1.98 8.79
C ALA A 42 -9.81 1.61 8.54
N PHE A 43 -9.38 0.43 8.98
CA PHE A 43 -8.00 -0.01 8.79
C PHE A 43 -7.71 -0.42 7.34
N PHE A 44 -8.69 -0.95 6.61
CA PHE A 44 -8.56 -1.18 5.17
C PHE A 44 -8.35 0.15 4.42
N LEU A 45 -9.21 1.15 4.66
CA LEU A 45 -9.08 2.46 4.04
C LEU A 45 -7.76 3.14 4.41
N ALA A 46 -7.35 3.08 5.68
CA ALA A 46 -6.05 3.58 6.10
C ALA A 46 -4.89 2.89 5.37
N GLY A 47 -4.97 1.57 5.19
CA GLY A 47 -4.02 0.79 4.41
C GLY A 47 -3.95 1.21 2.94
N VAL A 48 -5.09 1.38 2.28
CA VAL A 48 -5.17 1.87 0.89
C VAL A 48 -4.57 3.28 0.76
N ILE A 49 -4.94 4.22 1.63
CA ILE A 49 -4.41 5.60 1.61
C ILE A 49 -2.88 5.58 1.77
N THR A 50 -2.38 4.76 2.71
CA THR A 50 -0.93 4.62 2.94
C THR A 50 -0.21 4.03 1.74
N GLY A 51 -0.80 3.00 1.10
CA GLY A 51 -0.25 2.38 -0.11
C GLY A 51 -0.22 3.32 -1.31
N VAL A 52 -1.30 4.09 -1.53
CA VAL A 52 -1.35 5.14 -2.56
C VAL A 52 -0.25 6.18 -2.30
N TRP A 53 -0.17 6.69 -1.08
CA TRP A 53 0.79 7.73 -0.72
C TRP A 53 2.24 7.27 -0.92
N SER A 54 2.56 6.04 -0.48
CA SER A 54 3.87 5.43 -0.68
C SER A 54 4.24 5.35 -2.16
N SER A 55 3.30 4.90 -2.99
CA SER A 55 3.48 4.77 -4.44
C SER A 55 3.69 6.12 -5.12
N VAL A 56 2.89 7.13 -4.75
CA VAL A 56 3.02 8.50 -5.27
C VAL A 56 4.38 9.09 -4.92
N LYS A 57 4.87 8.89 -3.69
CA LYS A 57 6.17 9.37 -3.25
C LYS A 57 7.32 8.72 -4.05
N GLU A 58 7.20 7.42 -4.34
CA GLU A 58 8.17 6.69 -5.17
C GLU A 58 8.20 7.24 -6.60
N ILE A 59 7.03 7.39 -7.22
CA ILE A 59 6.89 7.95 -8.58
C ILE A 59 7.45 9.37 -8.63
N TRP A 60 7.12 10.22 -7.66
CA TRP A 60 7.64 11.58 -7.59
C TRP A 60 9.17 11.61 -7.48
N LYS A 61 9.77 10.70 -6.72
CA LYS A 61 11.23 10.57 -6.61
C LYS A 61 11.86 10.18 -7.95
N ILE A 62 11.23 9.28 -8.70
CA ILE A 62 11.67 8.88 -10.04
C ILE A 62 11.58 10.08 -11.00
N VAL A 63 10.45 10.78 -11.02
CA VAL A 63 10.22 11.98 -11.86
C VAL A 63 11.27 13.06 -11.58
N LYS A 64 11.54 13.36 -10.30
CA LYS A 64 12.54 14.36 -9.89
C LYS A 64 13.96 13.99 -10.33
N ASN A 65 14.29 12.70 -10.38
CA ASN A 65 15.60 12.23 -10.84
C ASN A 65 15.74 12.24 -12.37
N LEU A 66 14.64 12.26 -13.13
CA LEU A 66 14.64 12.32 -14.60
C LEU A 66 14.71 13.76 -15.14
N ILE A 67 14.26 14.74 -14.36
CA ILE A 67 14.29 16.17 -14.74
C ILE A 67 15.67 16.81 -14.43
N LYS A 68 16.54 16.10 -13.70
CA LYS A 68 17.91 16.53 -13.39
C LYS A 68 18.90 15.96 -14.39
#